data_AF-A0A6N7QX99-F1
#
_entry.id   AF-A0A6N7QX99-F1
#
_cell.length_a   1.000
_cell.length_b   1.000
_cell.length_c   1.000
_cell.angle_alpha   90.00
_cell.angle_beta   90.00
_cell.angle_gamma   90.00
#
_symmetry.space_group_name_H-M   'P 1'
#
loop_
_entity.id
_entity.type
_entity.pdbx_description
1 polymer ?
#
loop_
_entity_poly.entity_id
_entity_poly.type
_entity_poly.pdbx_seq_one_letter_code
_entity_poly.pdbx_strand_id
1 'polypeptide(L)' 'MTKAIYEEHLDQTEEQNEYRICSQCNSKMYSGYVIDNGLNYYCSDECLTQNMTLAEYTKLYADGEGDSYWTVFE' A
#
# COMPACT_ATOMS: atom_id res chain seq x y z
N MET A 1 -7.34 -33.59 -23.75
CA MET A 1 -7.05 -32.18 -24.07
C MET A 1 -8.32 -31.43 -23.69
N THR A 2 -8.42 -30.67 -22.61
CA THR A 2 -7.49 -29.72 -21.98
C THR A 2 -7.81 -29.67 -20.47
N LYS A 3 -6.96 -30.28 -19.65
CA LYS A 3 -6.75 -29.85 -18.26
C LYS A 3 -5.94 -28.55 -18.32
N ALA A 4 -6.13 -27.65 -17.35
CA ALA A 4 -5.25 -26.52 -17.03
C ALA A 4 -5.48 -25.16 -17.72
N ILE A 5 -6.69 -24.59 -17.71
CA ILE A 5 -6.84 -23.13 -17.88
C ILE A 5 -7.85 -22.49 -16.89
N TYR A 6 -8.51 -23.24 -16.00
CA TYR A 6 -9.53 -22.69 -15.09
C TYR A 6 -9.25 -23.00 -13.60
N GLU A 7 -7.99 -22.95 -13.17
CA GLU A 7 -7.60 -23.25 -11.77
C GLU A 7 -6.88 -22.09 -11.06
N GLU A 8 -7.24 -20.83 -11.34
CA GLU A 8 -6.80 -19.70 -10.51
C GLU A 8 -7.97 -18.78 -10.14
N HIS A 9 -9.13 -19.37 -9.77
CA HIS A 9 -10.18 -18.63 -9.06
C HIS A 9 -9.68 -18.31 -7.64
N LEU A 10 -8.91 -17.22 -7.58
CA LEU A 10 -8.77 -16.23 -6.51
C LEU A 10 -9.47 -16.60 -5.20
N ASP A 11 -8.83 -17.47 -4.43
CA ASP A 11 -9.01 -17.46 -2.98
C ASP A 11 -8.17 -16.28 -2.45
N GLN A 12 -8.68 -15.06 -2.64
CA GLN A 12 -8.22 -13.92 -1.86
C GLN A 12 -8.79 -14.12 -0.45
N THR A 13 -8.12 -14.96 0.32
CA THR A 13 -8.42 -15.19 1.73
C THR A 13 -8.47 -13.85 2.45
N GLU A 14 -9.42 -13.68 3.38
CA GLU A 14 -9.65 -12.44 4.15
C GLU A 14 -8.36 -11.85 4.79
N GLU A 15 -7.33 -12.67 5.04
CA GLU A 15 -5.99 -12.24 5.47
C GLU A 15 -5.30 -11.18 4.57
N GLN A 16 -5.62 -11.13 3.27
CA GLN A 16 -4.98 -10.17 2.35
C GLN A 16 -5.39 -8.72 2.63
N ASN A 17 -6.48 -8.49 3.37
CA ASN A 17 -6.95 -7.14 3.65
C ASN A 17 -6.28 -6.53 4.89
N GLU A 18 -5.82 -7.35 5.85
CA GLU A 18 -5.30 -6.92 7.14
C GLU A 18 -3.92 -6.21 7.07
N TYR A 19 -3.16 -6.40 5.99
CA TYR A 19 -1.84 -5.80 5.86
C TYR A 19 -1.48 -5.42 4.43
N ARG A 20 -0.49 -4.54 4.29
CA ARG A 20 0.23 -4.27 3.05
C ARG A 20 1.71 -4.57 3.22
N ILE A 21 2.43 -4.61 2.11
CA ILE A 21 3.89 -4.74 2.11
C ILE A 21 4.48 -3.36 1.85
N CYS A 22 5.34 -2.89 2.74
CA CYS A 22 6.06 -1.64 2.54
C CYS A 22 6.92 -1.75 1.28
N SER A 23 6.74 -0.83 0.33
CA SER A 23 7.46 -0.77 -0.94
C SER A 23 8.98 -0.53 -0.78
N GLN A 24 9.46 -0.24 0.43
CA GLN A 24 10.87 0.11 0.70
C GLN A 24 11.61 -0.98 1.44
N CYS A 25 11.10 -1.33 2.62
CA CYS A 25 11.75 -2.33 3.48
C CYS A 25 11.19 -3.74 3.26
N ASN A 26 10.17 -3.90 2.41
CA ASN A 26 9.48 -5.18 2.15
C ASN A 26 8.91 -5.86 3.42
N SER A 27 8.73 -5.10 4.50
CA SER A 27 8.13 -5.59 5.74
C SER A 27 6.60 -5.51 5.67
N LYS A 28 5.93 -6.44 6.36
CA LYS A 28 4.48 -6.34 6.58
C LYS A 28 4.16 -5.10 7.39
N MET A 29 3.09 -4.39 6.99
CA MET A 29 2.59 -3.21 7.69
C MET A 29 1.08 -3.29 7.85
N TYR A 30 0.63 -3.06 9.08
CA TYR A 30 -0.79 -2.99 9.46
C TYR A 30 -1.30 -1.55 9.50
N SER A 31 -0.39 -0.59 9.39
CA SER A 31 -0.67 0.82 9.19
C SER A 31 0.46 1.46 8.39
N GLY A 32 0.16 2.56 7.73
CA GLY A 32 1.18 3.28 6.97
C GLY A 32 0.60 4.28 5.98
N TYR A 33 1.52 4.88 5.25
CA TYR A 33 1.23 5.76 4.12
C TYR A 33 0.78 4.93 2.92
N VAL A 34 -0.36 5.30 2.35
CA VAL A 34 -0.85 4.95 1.03
C VAL A 34 -0.51 6.10 0.11
N ILE A 35 0.12 5.82 -1.03
CA ILE A 35 0.53 6.81 -2.02
C ILE A 35 -0.24 6.59 -3.31
N ASP A 36 -0.83 7.65 -3.86
CA ASP A 36 -1.56 7.68 -5.12
C ASP A 36 -2.50 6.48 -5.29
N ASN A 37 -3.48 6.36 -4.39
CA ASN A 37 -4.49 5.30 -4.39
C ASN A 37 -3.91 3.88 -4.40
N GLY A 38 -2.80 3.68 -3.69
CA GLY A 38 -2.16 2.37 -3.51
C GLY A 38 -1.07 2.04 -4.54
N LEU A 39 -0.54 3.03 -5.25
CA LEU A 39 0.65 2.88 -6.10
C LEU A 39 1.89 2.49 -5.28
N ASN A 40 2.05 3.07 -4.09
CA ASN A 40 3.09 2.69 -3.13
C ASN A 40 2.57 2.67 -1.69
N TYR A 41 3.28 1.93 -0.83
CA TYR A 41 2.98 1.78 0.58
C TYR A 41 4.23 2.00 1.43
N TYR A 42 4.16 2.82 2.48
CA TYR A 42 5.30 3.03 3.40
C TYR A 42 4.89 2.89 4.86
N CYS A 43 5.60 2.04 5.60
CA CYS A 43 5.26 1.71 6.99
C CYS A 43 5.64 2.79 8.02
N SER A 44 6.48 3.76 7.63
CA SER A 44 7.00 4.80 8.54
C SER A 44 7.46 6.04 7.77
N ASP A 45 7.63 7.14 8.49
CA ASP A 45 8.22 8.39 7.97
C ASP A 45 9.61 8.15 7.39
N GLU A 46 10.39 7.26 8.00
CA GLU A 46 11.73 6.90 7.51
C GLU A 46 11.64 6.23 6.13
N CYS A 47 10.69 5.30 5.93
CA CYS A 47 10.50 4.67 4.62
C CYS A 47 9.94 5.66 3.58
N LEU A 48 9.02 6.55 3.98
CA LEU A 48 8.49 7.61 3.13
C LEU A 48 9.60 8.57 2.68
N THR A 49 10.40 9.07 3.61
CA THR A 49 11.43 10.09 3.38
C THR A 49 12.64 9.60 2.59
N GLN A 50 12.83 8.29 2.47
CA GLN A 50 13.79 7.70 1.54
C GLN A 50 13.36 7.80 0.06
N ASN A 51 12.08 8.13 -0.21
CA ASN A 51 11.50 8.10 -1.55
C ASN A 51 10.89 9.42 -1.99
N MET A 52 10.37 10.18 -1.03
CA MET A 52 9.85 11.52 -1.27
C MET A 52 10.04 12.38 -0.03
N THR A 53 10.25 13.67 -0.23
CA THR A 53 10.26 14.64 0.85
C THR A 53 8.87 14.80 1.46
N LEU A 54 8.81 15.25 2.71
CA LEU A 54 7.53 15.59 3.35
C LEU A 54 6.73 16.62 2.55
N ALA A 55 7.41 17.58 1.89
CA ALA A 55 6.74 18.59 1.07
C ALA A 55 6.10 18.00 -0.20
N GLU A 56 6.71 16.96 -0.79
CA GLU A 56 6.11 16.20 -1.89
C GLU A 56 4.90 15.42 -1.39
N TYR A 57 5.02 14.72 -0.26
CA TYR A 57 3.90 14.03 0.36
C TYR A 57 2.74 14.98 0.69
N THR A 58 3.01 16.17 1.26
CA THR A 58 1.97 17.15 1.59
C THR A 58 1.17 17.58 0.35
N LYS A 59 1.82 17.67 -0.83
CA LYS A 59 1.11 17.96 -2.08
C LYS A 59 0.21 16.82 -2.52
N LEU A 60 0.65 15.57 -2.33
CA LEU A 60 -0.15 14.38 -2.65
C LEU A 60 -1.31 14.17 -1.67
N TYR A 61 -1.09 14.48 -0.40
CA TYR A 61 -2.13 14.48 0.63
C TYR A 61 -3.20 15.53 0.36
N ALA A 62 -2.81 16.68 -0.23
CA ALA A 62 -3.69 17.76 -0.65
C ALA A 62 -4.71 18.19 0.43
N ASP A 63 -4.23 18.36 1.67
CA ASP A 63 -5.07 18.71 2.84
C ASP A 63 -6.20 17.69 3.12
N GLY A 64 -5.99 16.42 2.75
CA GLY A 64 -6.95 15.34 2.92
C GLY A 64 -7.87 15.12 1.73
N GLU A 65 -7.77 15.95 0.69
CA GLU A 65 -8.55 15.83 -0.56
C GLU A 65 -7.81 15.03 -1.65
N GLY A 66 -6.59 14.56 -1.35
CA GLY A 66 -5.75 13.82 -2.28
C GLY A 66 -5.82 12.30 -2.11
N ASP A 67 -5.24 11.57 -3.06
CA ASP A 67 -5.24 10.11 -3.11
C ASP A 67 -4.16 9.45 -2.24
N SER A 68 -3.39 10.26 -1.50
CA SER A 68 -2.36 9.78 -0.58
C SER A 68 -2.75 10.09 0.86
N TYR A 69 -2.64 9.12 1.77
CA TYR A 69 -3.08 9.27 3.15
C TYR A 69 -2.41 8.24 4.06
N TRP A 70 -2.42 8.50 5.37
CA TRP A 70 -2.06 7.49 6.37
C TRP A 70 -3.31 6.72 6.80
N THR A 71 -3.22 5.39 6.90
CA THR A 71 -4.32 4.54 7.39
C THR A 71 -3.83 3.37 8.22
N VAL A 72 -4.76 2.73 8.92
CA VAL A 72 -4.65 1.36 9.45
C VAL A 72 -5.41 0.43 8.49
N PHE A 73 -4.90 -0.78 8.27
CA PHE A 73 -5.56 -1.80 7.45
C PHE A 73 -6.35 -2.75 8.35
N GLU A 74 -7.58 -3.08 7.93
CA GLU A 74 -8.54 -3.95 8.62
C GLU A 74 -9.16 -4.96 7.64
#